data_AF-Q8MPI2-F1
#
_entry.id   AF-Q8MPI2-F1
#
_cell.length_a   1.000
_cell.length_b   1.000
_cell.length_c   1.000
_cell.angle_alpha   90.00
_cell.angle_beta   90.00
_cell.angle_gamma   90.00
#
_symmetry.space_group_name_H-M   'P 1'
#
loop_
_entity.id
_entity.type
_entity.pdbx_description
1 polymer ?
#
loop_
_entity_poly.entity_id
_entity_poly.type
_entity_poly.pdbx_seq_one_letter_code
_entity_poly.pdbx_strand_id
1 'polypeptide(L)'
;RTSGSPGLQDSARVRLNADGLMNVWNNGAGRKTVKEELDLICKCHGVSGSCSVKICWRKMKTFRAIGTTLKNRFDGASLVKMDKRKKRLKRLSRLQKRPTKKDLVYLQESPDFCEHNLEFGSLGTRGRQCNKTSYGLDGCRLMCCGRGHR
;
A
#
# COMPACT_ATOMS: atom_id res chain seq x y z
N ARG A 1 -13.66 -18.61 11.26
CA ARG A 1 -12.20 -18.78 11.49
C ARG A 1 -11.58 -19.22 10.16
N THR A 2 -10.79 -18.37 9.50
CA THR A 2 -9.99 -18.78 8.33
C THR A 2 -8.55 -18.33 8.60
N SER A 3 -7.81 -19.17 9.29
CA SER A 3 -6.36 -19.12 9.36
C SER A 3 -5.84 -19.56 8.00
N GLY A 4 -5.63 -18.58 7.10
CA GLY A 4 -4.89 -18.84 5.86
C GLY A 4 -3.46 -19.21 6.20
N SER A 5 -2.94 -20.24 5.54
CA SER A 5 -1.55 -20.69 5.66
C SER A 5 -0.57 -19.52 5.46
N PRO A 6 0.57 -19.48 6.17
CA PRO A 6 1.58 -18.46 5.94
C PRO A 6 2.14 -18.64 4.53
N GLY A 7 1.93 -17.66 3.64
CA GLY A 7 2.54 -17.67 2.32
C GLY A 7 4.06 -17.53 2.41
N LEU A 8 4.77 -17.72 1.29
CA LEU A 8 6.24 -17.66 1.17
C LEU A 8 6.89 -16.43 1.84
N GLN A 9 6.17 -15.30 1.93
CA GLN A 9 6.61 -14.05 2.57
C GLN A 9 6.52 -14.04 4.11
N ASP A 10 5.80 -14.99 4.71
CA ASP A 10 5.61 -15.14 6.15
C ASP A 10 6.38 -16.37 6.71
N SER A 11 7.06 -17.14 5.84
CA SER A 11 7.73 -18.41 6.18
C SER A 11 9.13 -18.23 6.78
N ALA A 12 9.75 -17.07 6.63
CA ALA A 12 11.00 -16.75 7.31
C ALA A 12 10.63 -16.21 8.70
N ARG A 13 11.10 -16.88 9.77
CA ARG A 13 10.95 -16.49 11.20
C ARG A 13 10.56 -15.03 11.33
N VAL A 14 9.30 -14.74 11.70
CA VAL A 14 8.87 -13.37 12.00
C VAL A 14 9.91 -12.80 12.95
N ARG A 15 10.75 -11.89 12.46
CA ARG A 15 11.69 -11.20 13.33
C ARG A 15 10.78 -10.45 14.30
N LEU A 16 10.77 -10.84 15.57
CA LEU A 16 9.93 -10.23 16.61
C LEU A 16 10.45 -8.83 16.99
N ASN A 17 11.10 -8.15 16.06
CA ASN A 17 11.51 -6.76 16.13
C ASN A 17 10.44 -5.89 15.45
N ALA A 18 10.61 -4.57 15.54
CA ALA A 18 9.62 -3.62 15.04
C ALA A 18 9.40 -3.78 13.52
N ASP A 19 10.48 -3.88 12.75
CA ASP A 19 10.42 -3.96 11.29
C ASP A 19 9.76 -5.25 10.79
N GLY A 20 10.06 -6.39 11.42
CA GLY A 20 9.42 -7.66 11.09
C GLY A 20 7.92 -7.62 11.32
N LEU A 21 7.48 -7.03 12.44
CA LEU A 21 6.05 -6.85 12.73
C LEU A 21 5.37 -5.87 11.75
N MET A 22 6.06 -4.80 11.37
CA MET A 22 5.57 -3.83 10.37
C MET A 22 5.42 -4.50 9.00
N ASN A 23 6.42 -5.27 8.56
CA ASN A 23 6.41 -5.96 7.29
C ASN A 23 5.27 -6.98 7.22
N VAL A 24 5.07 -7.79 8.27
CA VAL A 24 3.95 -8.74 8.32
C VAL A 24 2.60 -8.03 8.28
N TRP A 25 2.46 -6.90 8.99
CA TRP A 25 1.24 -6.09 8.95
C TRP A 25 0.94 -5.59 7.54
N ASN A 26 1.91 -4.94 6.90
CA ASN A 26 1.75 -4.34 5.57
C ASN A 26 1.55 -5.40 4.48
N ASN A 27 2.27 -6.53 4.54
CA ASN A 27 2.06 -7.67 3.64
C ASN A 27 0.64 -8.24 3.80
N GLY A 28 0.16 -8.34 5.04
CA GLY A 28 -1.21 -8.73 5.36
C GLY A 28 -2.25 -7.77 4.77
N ALA A 29 -2.03 -6.46 4.91
CA ALA A 29 -2.89 -5.43 4.33
C ALA A 29 -2.92 -5.51 2.79
N GLY A 30 -1.78 -5.76 2.14
CA GLY A 30 -1.67 -5.99 0.70
C GLY A 30 -2.50 -7.19 0.23
N ARG A 31 -2.26 -8.37 0.80
CA ARG A 31 -3.00 -9.60 0.47
C ARG A 31 -4.51 -9.45 0.73
N LYS A 32 -4.87 -8.76 1.81
CA LYS A 32 -6.27 -8.49 2.14
C LYS A 32 -6.95 -7.60 1.10
N THR A 33 -6.25 -6.58 0.59
CA THR A 33 -6.76 -5.70 -0.47
C THR A 33 -7.12 -6.48 -1.72
N VAL A 34 -6.22 -7.35 -2.19
CA VAL A 34 -6.47 -8.22 -3.36
C VAL A 34 -7.67 -9.13 -3.14
N LYS A 35 -7.79 -9.72 -1.94
CA LYS A 35 -8.86 -10.67 -1.63
C LYS A 35 -10.24 -10.00 -1.53
N GLU A 36 -10.31 -8.78 -1.01
CA GLU A 36 -11.58 -8.08 -0.81
C GLU A 36 -12.09 -7.35 -2.05
N GLU A 37 -11.21 -7.04 -3.01
CA GLU A 37 -11.56 -6.34 -4.25
C GLU A 37 -11.78 -7.27 -5.44
N LEU A 38 -12.25 -8.50 -5.21
CA LEU A 38 -12.60 -9.41 -6.30
C LEU A 38 -13.93 -8.98 -6.93
N ASP A 39 -13.96 -8.87 -8.25
CA ASP A 39 -15.18 -8.64 -9.02
C ASP A 39 -15.93 -9.95 -9.22
N LEU A 40 -17.25 -9.94 -9.05
CA LEU A 40 -18.11 -11.05 -9.47
C LEU A 40 -18.48 -10.83 -10.94
N ILE A 41 -17.92 -11.64 -11.83
CA ILE A 41 -18.25 -11.60 -13.25
C ILE A 41 -19.21 -12.75 -13.55
N CYS A 42 -20.29 -12.45 -14.26
CA CYS A 42 -21.27 -13.43 -14.69
C CYS A 42 -21.37 -13.46 -16.22
N LYS A 43 -21.51 -14.66 -16.78
CA LYS A 43 -21.93 -14.85 -18.18
C LYS A 43 -23.31 -15.49 -18.23
N CYS A 44 -24.15 -14.99 -19.13
CA CYS A 44 -25.49 -15.50 -19.35
C CYS A 44 -25.48 -16.57 -20.44
N HIS A 45 -26.25 -17.64 -20.22
CA HIS A 45 -26.26 -18.86 -21.03
C HIS A 45 -27.69 -19.30 -21.41
N GLY A 46 -28.68 -18.40 -21.38
CA GLY A 46 -30.05 -18.70 -21.81
C GLY A 46 -30.25 -18.56 -23.33
N VAL A 47 -31.37 -19.11 -23.81
CA VAL A 47 -31.78 -19.04 -25.23
C VAL A 47 -31.82 -17.58 -25.69
N SER A 48 -31.31 -17.32 -26.90
CA SER A 48 -31.20 -15.98 -27.50
C SER A 48 -30.43 -14.96 -26.65
N GLY A 49 -29.48 -15.41 -25.82
CA GLY A 49 -28.68 -14.53 -24.95
C GLY A 49 -29.37 -14.10 -23.67
N SER A 50 -30.51 -14.70 -23.33
CA SER A 50 -31.18 -14.46 -22.05
C SER A 50 -30.34 -14.91 -20.85
N CYS A 51 -30.61 -14.34 -19.68
CA CYS A 51 -29.91 -14.66 -18.42
C CYS A 51 -30.68 -15.63 -17.52
N SER A 52 -31.58 -16.45 -18.09
CA SER A 52 -32.34 -17.47 -17.34
C SER A 52 -31.41 -18.46 -16.61
N VAL A 53 -30.29 -18.81 -17.25
CA VAL A 53 -29.15 -19.46 -16.61
C VAL A 53 -27.95 -18.52 -16.73
N LYS A 54 -27.22 -18.31 -15.63
CA LYS A 54 -25.96 -17.58 -15.64
C LYS A 54 -24.93 -18.28 -14.78
N ILE A 55 -23.68 -18.23 -15.22
CA ILE A 55 -22.53 -18.77 -14.50
C ILE A 55 -21.69 -17.59 -14.04
N CYS A 56 -21.39 -17.53 -12.74
CA CYS A 56 -20.59 -16.45 -12.16
C CYS A 56 -19.32 -17.00 -11.52
N TRP A 57 -18.24 -16.23 -11.61
CA TRP A 57 -16.98 -16.50 -10.92
C TRP A 57 -16.36 -15.22 -10.40
N ARG A 58 -15.51 -15.36 -9.38
CA ARG A 58 -14.73 -14.24 -8.87
C ARG A 58 -13.50 -14.05 -9.74
N LYS A 59 -13.25 -12.81 -10.15
CA LYS A 59 -12.08 -12.40 -10.92
C LYS A 59 -11.33 -11.32 -10.15
N MET A 60 -10.00 -11.35 -10.22
CA MET A 60 -9.20 -10.24 -9.70
C MET A 60 -9.44 -8.98 -10.53
N LYS A 61 -9.52 -7.84 -9.85
CA LYS A 61 -9.42 -6.54 -10.51
C LYS A 61 -8.10 -6.38 -11.23
N THR A 62 -8.05 -5.39 -12.13
CA THR A 62 -6.79 -5.00 -12.75
C THR A 62 -5.78 -4.60 -11.68
N PHE A 63 -4.51 -4.93 -11.90
CA PHE A 63 -3.48 -4.60 -10.93
C PHE A 63 -3.34 -3.09 -10.71
N ARG A 64 -3.64 -2.27 -11.73
CA ARG A 64 -3.70 -0.79 -11.59
C ARG A 64 -4.77 -0.34 -10.60
N ALA A 65 -5.96 -0.96 -10.59
CA ALA A 65 -7.00 -0.64 -9.63
C ALA A 65 -6.56 -0.99 -8.20
N ILE A 66 -6.00 -2.19 -8.00
CA ILE A 66 -5.42 -2.60 -6.71
C ILE A 66 -4.31 -1.64 -6.27
N GLY A 67 -3.42 -1.25 -7.18
CA GLY A 67 -2.34 -0.30 -6.93
C GLY A 67 -2.86 1.07 -6.51
N THR A 68 -3.94 1.54 -7.13
CA THR A 68 -4.61 2.80 -6.76
C THR A 68 -5.17 2.73 -5.34
N THR A 69 -5.84 1.63 -4.98
CA THR A 69 -6.31 1.43 -3.60
C THR A 69 -5.14 1.41 -2.61
N LEU A 70 -4.05 0.71 -2.91
CA LEU A 70 -2.88 0.65 -2.04
C LEU A 70 -2.19 2.02 -1.93
N LYS A 71 -2.16 2.81 -3.01
CA LYS A 71 -1.66 4.19 -2.98
C LYS A 71 -2.47 5.07 -2.05
N ASN A 72 -3.80 4.97 -2.06
CA ASN A 72 -4.66 5.71 -1.12
C ASN A 72 -4.39 5.29 0.34
N ARG A 73 -4.10 4.01 0.58
CA ARG A 73 -3.72 3.51 1.92
C ARG A 73 -2.31 3.95 2.33
N PHE A 74 -1.42 4.16 1.37
CA PHE A 74 -0.10 4.73 1.60
C PHE A 74 -0.21 6.20 2.02
N ASP A 75 -1.06 6.99 1.35
CA ASP A 75 -1.29 8.40 1.69
C ASP A 75 -1.95 8.57 3.08
N GLY A 76 -2.72 7.59 3.51
CA GLY A 76 -3.31 7.51 4.86
C GLY A 76 -2.54 6.62 5.84
N ALA A 77 -1.27 6.27 5.56
CA ALA A 77 -0.51 5.38 6.41
C ALA A 77 -0.27 5.97 7.80
N SER A 78 -0.13 5.10 8.80
CA SER A 78 -0.03 5.52 10.21
C SER A 78 1.34 5.24 10.81
N LEU A 79 1.94 6.27 11.40
CA LEU A 79 3.15 6.12 12.22
C LEU A 79 2.82 5.36 13.52
N VAL A 80 3.56 4.29 13.78
CA VAL A 80 3.36 3.43 14.96
C VAL A 80 4.68 3.20 15.69
N LYS A 81 4.61 2.68 16.92
CA LYS A 81 5.77 2.21 17.67
C LYS A 81 5.57 0.79 18.15
N MET A 82 6.67 0.08 18.37
CA MET A 82 6.63 -1.24 18.97
C MET A 82 6.40 -1.15 20.49
N ASP A 83 5.43 -1.91 20.98
CA ASP A 83 5.32 -2.25 22.39
C ASP A 83 6.24 -3.44 22.68
N LYS A 84 7.41 -3.16 23.28
CA LYS A 84 8.42 -4.18 23.59
C LYS A 84 7.89 -5.28 24.52
N ARG A 85 7.03 -4.94 25.48
CA ARG A 85 6.46 -5.91 26.46
C ARG A 85 5.47 -6.84 25.78
N LYS A 86 4.58 -6.28 24.96
CA LYS A 86 3.50 -7.04 24.31
C LYS A 86 3.85 -7.57 22.91
N LYS A 87 5.10 -7.36 22.47
CA LYS A 87 5.64 -7.71 21.13
C LYS A 87 4.66 -7.41 19.99
N ARG A 88 4.08 -6.21 20.00
CA ARG A 88 3.08 -5.77 19.02
C ARG A 88 3.23 -4.30 18.67
N LEU A 89 2.72 -3.90 17.50
CA LEU A 89 2.66 -2.48 17.13
C LEU A 89 1.52 -1.77 17.86
N LYS A 90 1.75 -0.52 18.23
CA LYS A 90 0.74 0.37 18.83
C LYS A 90 0.86 1.78 18.28
N ARG A 91 -0.27 2.48 18.26
CA ARG A 91 -0.35 3.91 17.95
C ARG A 91 0.57 4.75 18.84
N LEU A 92 1.08 5.85 18.30
CA LEU A 92 1.97 6.75 19.05
C LEU A 92 1.23 7.51 20.14
N SER A 93 0.09 8.12 19.78
CA SER A 93 -0.72 8.97 20.65
C SER A 93 -2.14 8.44 20.80
N ARG A 94 -2.86 8.89 21.83
CA ARG A 94 -4.27 8.49 22.01
C ARG A 94 -5.20 9.10 20.98
N LEU A 95 -4.85 10.30 20.48
CA LEU A 95 -5.56 11.09 19.48
C LEU A 95 -5.48 10.47 18.08
N GLN A 96 -4.39 9.77 17.77
CA GLN A 96 -4.24 9.05 16.53
C GLN A 96 -5.29 7.91 16.44
N LYS A 97 -6.00 7.85 15.31
CA LYS A 97 -6.92 6.75 15.00
C LYS A 97 -6.15 5.42 15.00
N ARG A 98 -6.83 4.36 15.45
CA ARG A 98 -6.23 3.02 15.45
C ARG A 98 -6.19 2.48 14.02
N PRO A 99 -5.00 2.07 13.50
CA PRO A 99 -4.90 1.44 12.20
C PRO A 99 -5.70 0.14 12.15
N THR A 100 -6.43 -0.07 11.07
CA THR A 100 -7.14 -1.31 10.77
C THR A 100 -6.23 -2.29 10.04
N LYS A 101 -6.63 -3.56 9.91
CA LYS A 101 -5.88 -4.57 9.13
C LYS A 101 -5.79 -4.27 7.63
N LYS A 102 -6.46 -3.22 7.16
CA LYS A 102 -6.41 -2.74 5.78
C LYS A 102 -5.40 -1.60 5.62
N ASP A 103 -5.06 -0.91 6.70
CA ASP A 103 -4.22 0.29 6.65
C ASP A 103 -2.74 -0.10 6.67
N LEU A 104 -1.92 0.71 5.99
CA LEU A 104 -0.47 0.59 6.05
C LEU A 104 0.07 1.32 7.28
N VAL A 105 1.16 0.80 7.84
CA VAL A 105 1.84 1.38 8.99
C VAL A 105 3.32 1.54 8.73
N TYR A 106 3.93 2.54 9.36
CA TYR A 106 5.36 2.82 9.27
C TYR A 106 5.93 3.16 10.65
N LEU A 107 7.25 3.03 10.80
CA LEU A 107 7.94 3.21 12.09
C LEU A 107 8.76 4.50 12.17
N GLN A 108 9.15 5.05 11.01
CA GLN A 108 10.03 6.22 10.89
C GLN A 108 9.57 7.08 9.73
N GLU A 109 9.66 8.40 9.90
CA GLU A 109 9.39 9.35 8.83
C GLU A 109 10.34 9.13 7.65
N SER A 110 9.84 9.39 6.44
CA SER A 110 10.65 9.26 5.23
C SER A 110 11.69 10.39 5.16
N PRO A 111 12.90 10.13 4.64
CA PRO A 111 13.89 11.17 4.44
C PRO A 111 13.47 12.14 3.32
N ASP A 112 14.22 13.22 3.17
CA ASP A 112 14.13 14.05 1.97
C ASP A 112 14.79 13.34 0.77
N PHE A 113 14.07 13.26 -0.35
CA PHE A 113 14.50 12.62 -1.58
C PHE A 113 14.96 13.62 -2.65
N CYS A 114 15.03 14.91 -2.33
CA CYS A 114 15.36 15.97 -3.27
C CYS A 114 16.79 15.87 -3.83
N GLU A 115 17.78 15.59 -2.98
CA GLU A 115 19.18 15.47 -3.35
C GLU A 115 19.64 14.01 -3.38
N HIS A 116 20.73 13.77 -4.11
CA HIS A 116 21.36 12.48 -4.18
C HIS A 116 21.96 12.11 -2.83
N ASN A 117 21.57 10.97 -2.28
CA ASN A 117 22.08 10.47 -1.01
C ASN A 117 22.17 8.93 -1.06
N LEU A 118 23.41 8.42 -1.10
CA LEU A 118 23.70 6.99 -1.15
C LEU A 118 23.35 6.24 0.14
N GLU A 119 23.33 6.91 1.30
CA GLU A 119 23.03 6.28 2.60
C GLU A 119 21.61 5.70 2.63
N PHE A 120 20.65 6.46 2.12
CA PHE A 120 19.25 6.03 2.02
C PHE A 120 18.89 5.47 0.64
N GLY A 121 19.86 5.36 -0.28
CA GLY A 121 19.64 4.91 -1.66
C GLY A 121 18.83 5.88 -2.53
N SER A 122 18.78 7.16 -2.16
CA SER A 122 18.10 8.20 -2.93
C SER A 122 18.97 8.68 -4.08
N LEU A 123 18.47 8.62 -5.31
CA LEU A 123 19.17 9.17 -6.47
C LEU A 123 19.01 10.71 -6.60
N GLY A 124 18.14 11.31 -5.80
CA GLY A 124 17.71 12.71 -5.96
C GLY A 124 16.65 12.87 -7.06
N THR A 125 16.16 14.10 -7.24
CA THR A 125 15.14 14.41 -8.25
C THR A 125 15.65 15.22 -9.45
N ARG A 126 16.96 15.47 -9.54
CA ARG A 126 17.58 16.18 -10.67
C ARG A 126 17.38 15.40 -11.97
N GLY A 127 17.06 16.11 -13.06
CA GLY A 127 16.83 15.51 -14.39
C GLY A 127 15.52 14.74 -14.54
N ARG A 128 14.66 14.69 -13.52
CA ARG A 128 13.34 14.06 -13.64
C ARG A 128 12.37 14.97 -14.39
N GLN A 129 11.53 14.37 -15.23
CA GLN A 129 10.42 15.08 -15.86
C GLN A 129 9.41 15.53 -14.81
N CYS A 130 8.83 16.71 -15.02
CA CYS A 130 7.83 17.29 -14.15
C CYS A 130 6.75 17.99 -14.99
N ASN A 131 5.59 18.19 -14.36
CA ASN A 131 4.46 18.84 -14.98
C ASN A 131 4.41 20.33 -14.59
N LYS A 132 4.49 21.25 -15.57
CA LYS A 132 4.52 22.71 -15.31
C LYS A 132 3.20 23.26 -14.78
N THR A 133 2.07 22.65 -15.15
CA THR A 133 0.73 23.12 -14.76
C THR A 133 0.22 22.51 -13.45
N SER A 134 0.87 21.45 -12.96
CA SER A 134 0.47 20.80 -11.72
C SER A 134 1.05 21.51 -10.50
N TYR A 135 0.21 21.69 -9.48
CA TYR A 135 0.63 22.12 -8.14
C TYR A 135 0.90 20.94 -7.19
N GLY A 136 0.64 19.70 -7.64
CA GLY A 136 0.81 18.47 -6.88
C GLY A 136 2.24 17.93 -6.90
N LEU A 137 2.42 16.70 -6.42
CA LEU A 137 3.74 16.05 -6.30
C LEU A 137 4.44 15.82 -7.65
N ASP A 138 3.70 15.76 -8.76
CA ASP A 138 4.23 15.71 -10.12
C ASP A 138 4.61 17.10 -10.68
N GLY A 139 4.21 18.16 -9.97
CA GLY A 139 4.45 19.55 -10.33
C GLY A 139 5.92 19.94 -10.26
N CYS A 140 6.38 20.76 -11.22
CA CYS A 140 7.79 21.18 -11.26
C CYS A 140 8.27 21.93 -10.02
N ARG A 141 7.37 22.63 -9.30
CA ARG A 141 7.72 23.27 -8.02
C ARG A 141 8.19 22.26 -6.97
N LEU A 142 7.49 21.13 -6.85
CA LEU A 142 7.78 20.08 -5.87
C LEU A 142 8.84 19.10 -6.38
N MET A 143 8.71 18.61 -7.63
CA MET A 143 9.67 17.68 -8.23
C MET A 143 11.08 18.27 -8.31
N CYS A 144 11.22 19.55 -8.63
CA CYS A 144 12.52 20.21 -8.73
C CYS A 144 12.99 20.82 -7.41
N CYS A 145 12.23 20.67 -6.32
CA CYS A 145 12.56 21.14 -4.98
C CYS A 145 12.98 22.62 -4.95
N GLY A 146 12.28 23.47 -5.70
CA GLY A 146 12.58 24.91 -5.78
C GLY A 146 13.81 25.30 -6.63
N ARG A 147 14.58 24.36 -7.17
CA ARG A 147 15.80 24.63 -7.96
C ARG A 147 15.55 25.21 -9.37
N GLY A 148 14.28 25.43 -9.74
CA GLY A 148 13.87 25.81 -11.09
C GLY A 148 13.74 24.62 -12.05
N HIS A 149 13.12 24.85 -13.20
CA HIS A 149 12.87 23.84 -14.24
C HIS A 149 12.89 24.49 -15.62
N ARG A 150 13.15 23.70 -16.67
CA ARG A 150 13.13 24.14 -18.07
C ARG A 150 12.05 23.38 -18.84
#